data_AF-A0A644VV10-F1
#
_entry.id   AF-A0A644VV10-F1
#
_cell.length_a   1.000
_cell.length_b   1.000
_cell.length_c   1.000
_cell.angle_alpha   90.00
_cell.angle_beta   90.00
_cell.angle_gamma   90.00
#
_symmetry.space_group_name_H-M   'P 1'
#
loop_
_entity.id
_entity.type
_entity.pdbx_description
1 polymer ?
#
loop_
_entity_poly.entity_id
_entity_poly.type
_entity_poly.pdbx_seq_one_letter_code
_entity_poly.pdbx_strand_id
1 'polypeptide(L)'
;MEQILINDNSEEIAREVSVLKTKKEQIQQQFETFKFVWWGWVISSVIGAGIAFIFFTGSSYNGFNISRVISNLLAGALIGAFFYAYIFGAFRFLLSNRLRKVELELVKTGAVELQESIDQNFFTKLVQINFKYIDQYYLQTQEQADKSFRVALFAAISGFLIVISGVIMMYYGKTEPAYVTTASGIISEFIAAVFFYLYNRTILKMSQYHQKLVLTQNISLALKITDEMEKEQKDKALQLLVERLTLDINKYLSDSEK
;
A
#
# COMPACT_ATOMS: atom_id res chain seq x y z
N MET A 1 -29.03 24.38 26.57
CA MET A 1 -29.21 23.45 25.42
C MET A 1 -27.89 23.26 24.67
N GLU A 2 -27.14 24.32 24.38
CA GLU A 2 -25.85 24.26 23.67
C GLU A 2 -24.74 23.49 24.42
N GLN A 3 -24.60 23.67 25.75
CA GLN A 3 -23.66 22.89 26.57
C GLN A 3 -24.00 21.39 26.70
N ILE A 4 -25.27 21.01 26.52
CA ILE A 4 -25.69 19.60 26.59
C ILE A 4 -25.34 18.89 25.28
N LEU A 5 -25.49 19.57 24.14
CA LEU A 5 -25.10 19.05 22.82
C LEU A 5 -23.59 18.87 22.66
N ILE A 6 -22.78 19.76 23.23
CA ILE A 6 -21.31 19.64 23.21
C ILE A 6 -20.83 18.46 24.06
N ASN A 7 -21.49 18.20 25.20
CA ASN A 7 -21.11 17.11 26.11
C ASN A 7 -21.46 15.72 25.50
N ASP A 8 -22.61 15.60 24.85
CA ASP A 8 -23.07 14.36 24.21
C ASP A 8 -22.17 13.96 23.02
N ASN A 9 -21.74 14.94 22.22
CA ASN A 9 -20.83 14.70 21.07
C ASN A 9 -19.42 14.29 21.53
N SER A 10 -18.91 14.90 22.61
CA SER A 10 -17.60 14.56 23.17
C SER A 10 -17.56 13.13 23.76
N GLU A 11 -18.65 12.68 24.39
CA GLU A 11 -18.78 11.29 24.86
C GLU A 11 -18.89 10.31 23.70
N GLU A 12 -19.61 10.65 22.64
CA GLU A 12 -19.75 9.81 21.44
C GLU A 12 -18.40 9.62 20.73
N ILE A 13 -17.63 10.70 20.57
CA ILE A 13 -16.26 10.67 20.02
C ILE A 13 -15.35 9.81 20.91
N ALA A 14 -15.41 9.96 22.24
CA ALA A 14 -14.60 9.17 23.17
C ALA A 14 -14.94 7.66 23.09
N ARG A 15 -16.23 7.32 22.96
CA ARG A 15 -16.68 5.94 22.73
C ARG A 15 -16.16 5.41 21.40
N GLU A 16 -16.26 6.17 20.31
CA GLU A 16 -15.75 5.77 18.99
C GLU A 16 -14.23 5.50 19.02
N VAL A 17 -13.45 6.38 19.65
CA VAL A 17 -12.01 6.20 19.84
C VAL A 17 -11.70 4.91 20.62
N SER A 18 -12.46 4.60 21.66
CA SER A 18 -12.27 3.38 22.46
C SER A 18 -12.54 2.11 21.65
N VAL A 19 -13.58 2.12 20.80
CA VAL A 19 -13.91 1.01 19.89
C VAL A 19 -12.81 0.82 18.85
N LEU A 20 -12.31 1.91 18.26
CA LEU A 20 -11.22 1.88 17.29
C LEU A 20 -9.91 1.36 17.89
N LYS A 21 -9.57 1.75 19.14
CA LYS A 21 -8.41 1.20 19.86
C LYS A 21 -8.53 -0.31 20.07
N THR A 22 -9.69 -0.78 20.52
CA THR A 22 -9.95 -2.21 20.74
C THR A 22 -9.83 -3.00 19.43
N LYS A 23 -10.40 -2.47 18.33
CA LYS A 23 -10.31 -3.08 17.00
C LYS A 23 -8.87 -3.11 16.48
N LYS A 24 -8.07 -2.06 16.75
CA LYS A 24 -6.63 -2.01 16.43
C LYS A 24 -5.89 -3.13 17.16
N GLU A 25 -6.08 -3.27 18.47
CA GLU A 25 -5.45 -4.30 19.29
C GLU A 25 -5.81 -5.72 18.82
N GLN A 26 -7.08 -5.98 18.51
CA GLN A 26 -7.51 -7.28 17.97
C GLN A 26 -6.82 -7.64 16.65
N ILE A 27 -6.76 -6.69 15.70
CA ILE A 27 -6.09 -6.92 14.40
C ILE A 27 -4.58 -7.11 14.60
N GLN A 28 -3.99 -6.36 15.52
CA GLN A 28 -2.57 -6.46 15.85
C GLN A 28 -2.24 -7.80 16.50
N GLN A 29 -3.09 -8.30 17.39
CA GLN A 29 -2.98 -9.63 17.99
C GLN A 29 -3.13 -10.74 16.93
N GLN A 30 -4.04 -10.60 15.97
CA GLN A 30 -4.14 -11.52 14.82
C GLN A 30 -2.86 -11.50 13.96
N PHE A 31 -2.26 -10.32 13.78
CA PHE A 31 -1.02 -10.18 13.02
C PHE A 31 0.19 -10.81 13.74
N GLU A 32 0.26 -10.69 15.07
CA GLU A 32 1.34 -11.27 15.87
C GLU A 32 1.20 -12.79 16.09
N THR A 33 -0.03 -13.30 16.17
CA THR A 33 -0.29 -14.75 16.28
C THR A 33 -0.04 -15.46 14.95
N PHE A 34 -0.30 -14.79 13.82
CA PHE A 34 -0.06 -15.33 12.48
C PHE A 34 1.39 -15.11 12.00
N LYS A 35 2.34 -15.85 12.60
CA LYS A 35 3.75 -15.85 12.19
C LYS A 35 4.03 -16.87 11.09
N PHE A 36 5.12 -16.63 10.35
CA PHE A 36 5.61 -17.58 9.36
C PHE A 36 6.10 -18.84 10.08
N VAL A 37 5.53 -20.00 9.76
CA VAL A 37 5.89 -21.27 10.39
C VAL A 37 6.72 -22.09 9.41
N TRP A 38 7.97 -22.36 9.76
CA TRP A 38 8.89 -23.09 8.87
C TRP A 38 8.38 -24.50 8.50
N TRP A 39 7.70 -25.18 9.42
CA TRP A 39 7.05 -26.48 9.15
C TRP A 39 5.93 -26.38 8.10
N GLY A 40 5.21 -25.25 8.03
CA GLY A 40 4.19 -25.03 7.00
C GLY A 40 4.78 -24.94 5.59
N TRP A 41 5.98 -24.33 5.48
CA TRP A 41 6.73 -24.28 4.23
C TRP A 41 7.16 -25.68 3.76
N VAL A 42 7.65 -26.51 4.69
CA VAL A 42 8.03 -27.91 4.41
C VAL A 42 6.81 -28.73 3.97
N ILE A 43 5.68 -28.64 4.69
CA ILE A 43 4.45 -29.36 4.37
C ILE A 43 3.96 -29.00 2.96
N SER A 44 3.93 -27.72 2.62
CA SER A 44 3.45 -27.27 1.31
C SER A 44 4.38 -27.71 0.18
N SER A 45 5.68 -27.73 0.42
CA SER A 45 6.67 -28.24 -0.53
C SER A 45 6.49 -29.76 -0.76
N VAL A 46 6.25 -30.53 0.30
CA VAL A 46 5.95 -31.98 0.20
C VAL A 46 4.65 -32.24 -0.56
N ILE A 47 3.59 -31.47 -0.28
CA ILE A 47 2.31 -31.58 -1.00
C ILE A 47 2.51 -31.27 -2.49
N GLY A 48 3.25 -30.21 -2.82
CA GLY A 48 3.55 -29.85 -4.22
C GLY A 48 4.32 -30.95 -4.95
N ALA A 49 5.31 -31.58 -4.30
CA ALA A 49 6.02 -32.73 -4.83
C ALA A 49 5.09 -33.94 -5.04
N GLY A 50 4.19 -34.22 -4.09
CA GLY A 50 3.20 -35.29 -4.19
C GLY A 50 2.23 -35.11 -5.37
N ILE A 51 1.74 -33.89 -5.58
CA ILE A 51 0.88 -33.56 -6.74
C ILE A 51 1.65 -33.78 -8.05
N ALA A 52 2.90 -33.33 -8.13
CA ALA A 52 3.74 -33.53 -9.31
C ALA A 52 4.02 -35.02 -9.59
N PHE A 53 4.17 -35.84 -8.54
CA PHE A 53 4.33 -37.28 -8.66
C PHE A 53 3.08 -37.96 -9.25
N ILE A 54 1.89 -37.63 -8.73
CA ILE A 54 0.60 -38.16 -9.23
C ILE A 54 0.41 -37.79 -10.70
N PHE A 55 0.72 -36.54 -11.06
CA PHE A 55 0.61 -36.05 -12.44
C PHE A 55 1.58 -36.76 -13.39
N PHE A 56 2.80 -37.06 -12.91
CA PHE A 56 3.77 -37.85 -13.67
C PHE A 56 3.28 -39.29 -13.90
N THR A 57 2.82 -39.99 -12.85
CA THR A 57 2.33 -41.37 -12.96
C THR A 57 1.08 -41.48 -13.83
N GLY A 58 0.22 -40.45 -13.84
CA GLY A 58 -1.00 -40.44 -14.67
C GLY A 58 -0.77 -40.08 -16.15
N SER A 59 0.32 -39.38 -16.49
CA SER A 59 0.62 -38.95 -17.87
C SER A 59 1.65 -39.86 -18.58
N SER A 60 2.39 -40.69 -17.85
CA SER A 60 3.51 -41.46 -18.38
C SER A 60 3.08 -42.80 -19.00
N TYR A 61 2.64 -42.78 -20.25
CA TYR A 61 2.45 -44.00 -21.08
C TYR A 61 3.77 -44.62 -21.59
N ASN A 62 4.89 -43.89 -21.49
CA ASN A 62 6.20 -44.31 -22.01
C ASN A 62 7.23 -44.40 -20.87
N GLY A 63 7.75 -45.60 -20.61
CA GLY A 63 9.03 -45.94 -19.95
C GLY A 63 9.46 -45.14 -18.70
N PHE A 64 9.67 -45.84 -17.58
CA PHE A 64 10.14 -45.25 -16.33
C PHE A 64 11.56 -44.67 -16.45
N ASN A 65 11.67 -43.35 -16.54
CA ASN A 65 12.94 -42.63 -16.59
C ASN A 65 13.19 -41.88 -15.27
N ILE A 66 14.13 -42.36 -14.45
CA ILE A 66 14.47 -41.78 -13.14
C ILE A 66 14.79 -40.28 -13.20
N SER A 67 15.54 -39.83 -14.21
CA SER A 67 15.90 -38.42 -14.34
C SER A 67 14.67 -37.50 -14.48
N ARG A 68 13.60 -37.98 -15.15
CA ARG A 68 12.37 -37.21 -15.36
C ARG A 68 11.50 -37.15 -14.10
N VAL A 69 11.53 -38.22 -13.31
CA VAL A 69 10.84 -38.28 -12.02
C VAL A 69 11.45 -37.25 -11.06
N ILE A 70 12.78 -37.22 -10.96
CA ILE A 70 13.50 -36.32 -10.06
C ILE A 70 13.25 -34.85 -10.42
N SER A 71 13.35 -34.48 -11.70
CA SER A 71 13.11 -33.08 -12.12
C SER A 71 11.68 -32.62 -11.86
N ASN A 72 10.68 -33.48 -12.05
CA ASN A 72 9.28 -33.14 -11.79
C ASN A 72 8.97 -33.03 -10.29
N LEU A 73 9.56 -33.89 -9.46
CA LEU A 73 9.44 -33.79 -8.00
C LEU A 73 10.05 -32.49 -7.48
N LEU A 74 11.23 -32.11 -7.97
CA LEU A 74 11.88 -30.85 -7.62
C LEU A 74 11.04 -29.64 -8.04
N ALA A 75 10.50 -29.65 -9.26
CA ALA A 75 9.62 -28.58 -9.73
C ALA A 75 8.35 -28.46 -8.87
N GLY A 76 7.71 -29.59 -8.53
CA GLY A 76 6.54 -29.62 -7.65
C GLY A 76 6.84 -29.09 -6.24
N ALA A 77 7.99 -29.46 -5.67
CA ALA A 77 8.44 -28.97 -4.37
C ALA A 77 8.64 -27.45 -4.35
N LEU A 78 9.25 -26.89 -5.40
CA LEU A 78 9.45 -25.45 -5.56
C LEU A 78 8.11 -24.71 -5.71
N ILE A 79 7.18 -25.26 -6.50
CA ILE A 79 5.84 -24.66 -6.67
C ILE A 79 5.08 -24.65 -5.35
N GLY A 80 5.09 -25.75 -4.59
CA GLY A 80 4.45 -25.83 -3.29
C GLY A 80 5.03 -24.83 -2.28
N ALA A 81 6.37 -24.77 -2.19
CA ALA A 81 7.08 -23.79 -1.37
C ALA A 81 6.69 -22.34 -1.72
N PHE A 82 6.59 -22.03 -3.01
CA PHE A 82 6.17 -20.72 -3.50
C PHE A 82 4.70 -20.42 -3.15
N PHE A 83 3.81 -21.41 -3.27
CA PHE A 83 2.39 -21.27 -2.96
C PHE A 83 2.14 -20.93 -1.48
N TYR A 84 2.88 -21.58 -0.55
CA TYR A 84 2.81 -21.24 0.87
C TYR A 84 3.28 -19.82 1.16
N ALA A 85 4.40 -19.41 0.58
CA ALA A 85 4.90 -18.05 0.70
C ALA A 85 3.90 -17.02 0.15
N TYR A 86 3.22 -17.35 -0.96
CA TYR A 86 2.18 -16.52 -1.57
C TYR A 86 0.96 -16.36 -0.65
N ILE A 87 0.38 -17.46 -0.15
CA ILE A 87 -0.78 -17.43 0.74
C ILE A 87 -0.45 -16.66 2.03
N PHE A 88 0.72 -16.93 2.62
CA PHE A 88 1.18 -16.25 3.82
C PHE A 88 1.34 -14.74 3.60
N GLY A 89 1.98 -14.35 2.50
CA GLY A 89 2.17 -12.95 2.11
C GLY A 89 0.85 -12.23 1.85
N ALA A 90 -0.07 -12.84 1.10
CA ALA A 90 -1.38 -12.28 0.79
C ALA A 90 -2.23 -12.08 2.05
N PHE A 91 -2.21 -13.04 2.98
CA PHE A 91 -2.93 -12.92 4.24
C PHE A 91 -2.38 -11.81 5.14
N ARG A 92 -1.04 -11.72 5.28
CA ARG A 92 -0.37 -10.63 6.01
C ARG A 92 -0.67 -9.26 5.40
N PHE A 93 -0.73 -9.18 4.07
CA PHE A 93 -1.11 -7.96 3.36
C PHE A 93 -2.54 -7.51 3.66
N LEU A 94 -3.51 -8.44 3.68
CA LEU A 94 -4.90 -8.15 4.02
C LEU A 94 -5.04 -7.62 5.46
N LEU A 95 -4.38 -8.25 6.43
CA LEU A 95 -4.36 -7.81 7.83
C LEU A 95 -3.75 -6.42 7.99
N SER A 96 -2.59 -6.17 7.36
CA SER A 96 -1.93 -4.87 7.35
C SER A 96 -2.83 -3.77 6.79
N ASN A 97 -3.57 -4.05 5.71
CA ASN A 97 -4.49 -3.09 5.12
C ASN A 97 -5.69 -2.77 6.03
N ARG A 98 -6.18 -3.74 6.82
CA ARG A 98 -7.25 -3.51 7.80
C ARG A 98 -6.77 -2.66 8.97
N LEU A 99 -5.59 -2.95 9.52
CA LEU A 99 -5.00 -2.21 10.63
C LEU A 99 -4.84 -0.72 10.29
N ARG A 100 -4.34 -0.45 9.08
CA ARG A 100 -4.11 0.91 8.59
C ARG A 100 -5.39 1.73 8.40
N LYS A 101 -6.51 1.10 8.01
CA LYS A 101 -7.81 1.77 7.95
C LYS A 101 -8.28 2.22 9.33
N VAL A 102 -8.15 1.34 10.32
CA VAL A 102 -8.52 1.65 11.71
C VAL A 102 -7.64 2.77 12.26
N GLU A 103 -6.34 2.76 11.99
CA GLU A 103 -5.42 3.81 12.43
C GLU A 103 -5.72 5.18 11.78
N LEU A 104 -6.09 5.19 10.50
CA LEU A 104 -6.55 6.39 9.80
C LEU A 104 -7.84 6.95 10.41
N GLU A 105 -8.83 6.10 10.70
CA GLU A 105 -10.07 6.51 11.38
C GLU A 105 -9.76 7.09 12.77
N LEU A 106 -8.88 6.46 13.53
CA LEU A 106 -8.46 6.92 14.87
C LEU A 106 -7.80 8.31 14.84
N VAL A 107 -6.98 8.59 13.81
CA VAL A 107 -6.39 9.93 13.62
C VAL A 107 -7.45 10.96 13.22
N LYS A 108 -8.41 10.59 12.37
CA LYS A 108 -9.50 11.49 11.96
C LYS A 108 -10.40 11.86 13.14
N THR A 109 -10.86 10.87 13.89
CA THR A 109 -11.72 11.08 15.06
C THR A 109 -11.00 11.91 16.13
N GLY A 110 -9.71 11.65 16.38
CA GLY A 110 -8.91 12.49 17.28
C GLY A 110 -8.66 13.93 16.79
N ALA A 111 -8.71 14.17 15.47
CA ALA A 111 -8.64 15.52 14.92
C ALA A 111 -9.97 16.29 15.10
N VAL A 112 -11.11 15.61 15.04
CA VAL A 112 -12.44 16.17 15.31
C VAL A 112 -12.56 16.57 16.79
N GLU A 113 -12.09 15.72 17.71
CA GLU A 113 -12.02 16.01 19.15
C GLU A 113 -11.18 17.28 19.44
N LEU A 114 -10.09 17.47 18.69
CA LEU A 114 -9.23 18.65 18.80
C LEU A 114 -9.88 19.94 18.29
N GLN A 115 -10.87 19.81 17.40
CA GLN A 115 -11.60 20.93 16.80
C GLN A 115 -12.77 21.39 17.67
N GLU A 116 -13.43 20.46 18.38
CA GLU A 116 -14.48 20.78 19.35
C GLU A 116 -13.93 21.34 20.68
N SER A 117 -12.72 20.94 21.07
CA SER A 117 -12.00 21.53 22.21
C SER A 117 -11.38 22.89 21.83
N ILE A 118 -12.25 23.88 21.62
CA ILE A 118 -11.89 25.26 21.25
C ILE A 118 -11.02 25.87 22.36
N ASP A 119 -9.77 26.17 22.03
CA ASP A 119 -8.85 26.96 22.84
C ASP A 119 -7.91 27.78 21.94
N GLN A 120 -7.24 28.81 22.49
CA GLN A 120 -6.45 29.89 21.82
C GLN A 120 -5.32 29.43 20.87
N ASN A 121 -5.17 28.13 20.64
CA ASN A 121 -4.20 27.51 19.75
C ASN A 121 -4.84 26.83 18.52
N PHE A 122 -6.08 27.15 18.15
CA PHE A 122 -6.77 26.61 16.96
C PHE A 122 -5.89 26.61 15.71
N PHE A 123 -5.20 27.73 15.47
CA PHE A 123 -4.33 27.89 14.32
C PHE A 123 -3.11 26.97 14.39
N THR A 124 -2.38 27.00 15.50
CA THR A 124 -1.23 26.11 15.76
C THR A 124 -1.61 24.63 15.66
N LYS A 125 -2.77 24.25 16.20
CA LYS A 125 -3.31 22.88 16.12
C LYS A 125 -3.68 22.50 14.68
N LEU A 126 -4.34 23.36 13.90
CA LEU A 126 -4.65 23.10 12.49
C LEU A 126 -3.39 22.92 11.63
N VAL A 127 -2.38 23.72 11.89
CA VAL A 127 -1.08 23.62 11.21
C VAL A 127 -0.39 22.30 11.58
N GLN A 128 -0.35 21.95 12.87
CA GLN A 128 0.18 20.66 13.33
C GLN A 128 -0.58 19.46 12.75
N ILE A 129 -1.92 19.54 12.69
CA ILE A 129 -2.77 18.52 12.10
C ILE A 129 -2.47 18.37 10.61
N ASN A 130 -2.34 19.47 9.85
CA ASN A 130 -1.95 19.42 8.45
C ASN A 130 -0.58 18.75 8.26
N PHE A 131 0.44 19.15 9.02
CA PHE A 131 1.75 18.50 8.97
C PHE A 131 1.68 17.02 9.28
N LYS A 132 0.90 16.62 10.29
CA LYS A 132 0.71 15.22 10.65
C LYS A 132 0.01 14.42 9.56
N TYR A 133 -1.03 14.97 8.94
CA TYR A 133 -1.69 14.34 7.79
C TYR A 133 -0.74 14.19 6.60
N ILE A 134 0.16 15.16 6.42
CA ILE A 134 1.16 15.12 5.36
C ILE A 134 2.21 14.05 5.62
N ASP A 135 2.81 14.02 6.81
CA ASP A 135 3.75 12.97 7.19
C ASP A 135 3.09 11.60 7.04
N GLN A 136 1.84 11.48 7.48
CA GLN A 136 1.09 10.24 7.35
C GLN A 136 0.82 9.87 5.88
N TYR A 137 0.54 10.84 5.01
CA TYR A 137 0.39 10.59 3.58
C TYR A 137 1.72 10.22 2.91
N TYR A 138 2.83 10.86 3.30
CA TYR A 138 4.16 10.51 2.81
C TYR A 138 4.51 9.08 3.19
N LEU A 139 4.30 8.73 4.46
CA LEU A 139 4.47 7.37 4.97
C LEU A 139 3.54 6.38 4.24
N GLN A 140 2.28 6.74 3.99
CA GLN A 140 1.36 5.90 3.22
C GLN A 140 1.79 5.73 1.77
N THR A 141 2.30 6.78 1.14
CA THR A 141 2.78 6.75 -0.25
C THR A 141 4.02 5.89 -0.36
N GLN A 142 4.95 6.04 0.59
CA GLN A 142 6.13 5.18 0.71
C GLN A 142 5.72 3.72 0.94
N GLU A 143 4.80 3.46 1.86
CA GLU A 143 4.29 2.11 2.14
C GLU A 143 3.54 1.52 0.93
N GLN A 144 2.79 2.34 0.19
CA GLN A 144 2.10 1.94 -1.03
C GLN A 144 3.08 1.65 -2.17
N ALA A 145 4.15 2.42 -2.29
CA ALA A 145 5.24 2.17 -3.23
C ALA A 145 5.94 0.84 -2.89
N ASP A 146 6.23 0.62 -1.61
CA ASP A 146 6.87 -0.60 -1.12
C ASP A 146 5.97 -1.84 -1.34
N LYS A 147 4.66 -1.69 -1.12
CA LYS A 147 3.65 -2.71 -1.42
C LYS A 147 3.54 -2.99 -2.92
N SER A 148 3.50 -1.95 -3.74
CA SER A 148 3.46 -2.06 -5.21
C SER A 148 4.70 -2.77 -5.74
N PHE A 149 5.88 -2.43 -5.19
CA PHE A 149 7.14 -3.09 -5.50
C PHE A 149 7.09 -4.58 -5.16
N ARG A 150 6.58 -4.95 -3.97
CA ARG A 150 6.43 -6.36 -3.57
C ARG A 150 5.47 -7.13 -4.49
N VAL A 151 4.30 -6.56 -4.82
CA VAL A 151 3.35 -7.19 -5.75
C VAL A 151 4.00 -7.44 -7.11
N ALA A 152 4.73 -6.45 -7.60
CA ALA A 152 5.40 -6.54 -8.89
C ALA A 152 6.59 -7.53 -8.85
N LEU A 153 7.33 -7.61 -7.74
CA LEU A 153 8.33 -8.64 -7.48
C LEU A 153 7.71 -10.05 -7.51
N PHE A 154 6.54 -10.24 -6.89
CA PHE A 154 5.82 -11.51 -6.95
C PHE A 154 5.36 -11.86 -8.36
N ALA A 155 4.88 -10.88 -9.14
CA ALA A 155 4.54 -11.08 -10.55
C ALA A 155 5.78 -11.49 -11.37
N ALA A 156 6.93 -10.88 -11.11
CA ALA A 156 8.20 -11.24 -11.75
C ALA A 156 8.65 -12.67 -11.43
N ILE A 157 8.59 -13.08 -10.15
CA ILE A 157 8.93 -14.47 -9.76
C ILE A 157 7.94 -15.46 -10.38
N SER A 158 6.65 -15.13 -10.41
CA SER A 158 5.63 -15.98 -11.01
C SER A 158 5.86 -16.15 -12.52
N GLY A 159 6.16 -15.05 -13.22
CA GLY A 159 6.55 -15.08 -14.64
C GLY A 159 7.81 -15.93 -14.87
N PHE A 160 8.81 -15.83 -14.00
CA PHE A 160 10.02 -16.64 -14.06
C PHE A 160 9.74 -18.14 -13.89
N LEU A 161 8.85 -18.52 -12.96
CA LEU A 161 8.43 -19.92 -12.77
C LEU A 161 7.70 -20.46 -14.02
N ILE A 162 6.87 -19.64 -14.67
CA ILE A 162 6.22 -20.00 -15.94
C ILE A 162 7.28 -20.27 -17.02
N VAL A 163 8.28 -19.40 -17.16
CA VAL A 163 9.38 -19.60 -18.11
C VAL A 163 10.15 -20.88 -17.82
N ILE A 164 10.50 -21.15 -16.55
CA ILE A 164 11.16 -22.41 -16.15
C ILE A 164 10.30 -23.62 -16.55
N SER A 165 9.00 -23.58 -16.30
CA SER A 165 8.09 -24.68 -16.66
C SER A 165 8.06 -24.91 -18.18
N GLY A 166 8.07 -23.83 -18.97
CA GLY A 166 8.13 -23.90 -20.44
C GLY A 166 9.44 -24.54 -20.93
N VAL A 167 10.57 -24.16 -20.33
CA VAL A 167 11.88 -24.76 -20.64
C VAL A 167 11.89 -26.25 -20.27
N ILE A 168 11.32 -26.65 -19.14
CA ILE A 168 11.20 -28.06 -18.75
C ILE A 168 10.33 -28.83 -19.76
N MET A 169 9.20 -28.27 -20.19
CA MET A 169 8.33 -28.89 -21.22
C MET A 169 9.04 -29.03 -22.57
N MET A 170 9.94 -28.09 -22.90
CA MET A 170 10.75 -28.14 -24.12
C MET A 170 11.70 -29.34 -24.10
N TYR A 171 12.37 -29.60 -22.97
CA TYR A 171 13.21 -30.80 -22.81
C TYR A 171 12.43 -32.12 -22.88
N TYR A 172 11.12 -32.10 -22.62
CA TYR A 172 10.24 -33.25 -22.80
C TYR A 172 9.69 -33.41 -24.22
N GLY A 173 10.06 -32.52 -25.15
CA GLY A 173 9.54 -32.52 -26.53
C GLY A 173 8.06 -32.16 -26.62
N LYS A 174 7.48 -31.56 -25.58
CA LYS A 174 6.05 -31.16 -25.56
C LYS A 174 5.81 -29.75 -26.09
N THR A 175 6.85 -28.97 -26.32
CA THR A 175 6.75 -27.60 -26.85
C THR A 175 8.03 -27.25 -27.63
N GLU A 176 7.90 -26.40 -28.65
CA GLU A 176 9.03 -25.93 -29.44
C GLU A 176 9.76 -24.77 -28.75
N PRO A 177 11.11 -24.69 -28.87
CA PRO A 177 11.90 -23.60 -28.29
C PRO A 177 11.43 -22.19 -28.70
N ALA A 178 10.89 -22.06 -29.92
CA ALA A 178 10.39 -20.81 -30.46
C ALA A 178 9.24 -20.22 -29.62
N TYR A 179 8.28 -21.06 -29.18
CA TYR A 179 7.16 -20.61 -28.37
C TYR A 179 7.60 -20.19 -26.97
N VAL A 180 8.48 -20.95 -26.33
CA VAL A 180 9.00 -20.63 -24.99
C VAL A 180 9.79 -19.34 -24.99
N THR A 181 10.65 -19.14 -26.00
CA THR A 181 11.48 -17.93 -26.13
C THR A 181 10.61 -16.69 -26.38
N THR A 182 9.65 -16.79 -27.30
CA THR A 182 8.74 -15.68 -27.64
C THR A 182 7.86 -15.31 -26.45
N ALA A 183 7.27 -16.29 -25.77
CA ALA A 183 6.45 -16.06 -24.58
C ALA A 183 7.26 -15.43 -23.43
N SER A 184 8.49 -15.91 -23.20
CA SER A 184 9.39 -15.35 -22.19
C SER A 184 9.75 -13.88 -22.47
N GLY A 185 10.01 -13.54 -23.73
CA GLY A 185 10.28 -12.16 -24.15
C GLY A 185 9.10 -11.24 -23.86
N ILE A 186 7.90 -11.60 -24.34
CA ILE A 186 6.67 -10.83 -24.14
C ILE A 186 6.37 -10.63 -22.65
N ILE A 187 6.49 -11.70 -21.84
CA ILE A 187 6.24 -11.62 -20.40
C ILE A 187 7.23 -10.64 -19.75
N SER A 188 8.51 -10.71 -20.11
CA SER A 188 9.55 -9.84 -19.53
C SER A 188 9.34 -8.37 -19.88
N GLU A 189 9.03 -8.08 -21.15
CA GLU A 189 8.73 -6.72 -21.62
C GLU A 189 7.47 -6.16 -20.96
N PHE A 190 6.41 -6.96 -20.84
CA PHE A 190 5.18 -6.57 -20.17
C PHE A 190 5.42 -6.23 -18.70
N ILE A 191 6.17 -7.07 -17.98
CA ILE A 191 6.52 -6.82 -16.58
C ILE A 191 7.31 -5.50 -16.48
N ALA A 192 8.34 -5.31 -17.30
CA ALA A 192 9.14 -4.09 -17.28
C ALA A 192 8.30 -2.82 -17.56
N ALA A 193 7.41 -2.88 -18.55
CA ALA A 193 6.52 -1.76 -18.89
C ALA A 193 5.59 -1.38 -17.73
N VAL A 194 4.96 -2.37 -17.07
CA VAL A 194 4.10 -2.14 -15.90
C VAL A 194 4.89 -1.53 -14.74
N PHE A 195 6.11 -2.03 -14.49
CA PHE A 195 6.98 -1.50 -13.44
C PHE A 195 7.37 -0.04 -13.71
N PHE A 196 7.85 0.28 -14.91
CA PHE A 196 8.22 1.65 -15.26
C PHE A 196 7.02 2.59 -15.23
N TYR A 197 5.85 2.12 -15.67
CA TYR A 197 4.61 2.90 -15.59
C TYR A 197 4.23 3.24 -14.14
N LEU A 198 4.21 2.24 -13.25
CA LEU A 198 3.88 2.42 -11.83
C LEU A 198 4.90 3.29 -11.11
N TYR A 199 6.19 3.12 -11.42
CA TYR A 199 7.27 3.95 -10.88
C TYR A 199 7.07 5.42 -11.26
N ASN A 200 6.92 5.72 -12.55
CA ASN A 200 6.70 7.09 -13.02
C ASN A 200 5.43 7.71 -12.41
N ARG A 201 4.33 6.95 -12.36
CA ARG A 201 3.08 7.42 -11.75
C ARG A 201 3.26 7.75 -10.27
N THR A 202 3.98 6.91 -9.53
CA THR A 202 4.28 7.11 -8.10
C THR A 202 5.13 8.35 -7.88
N ILE A 203 6.23 8.52 -8.63
CA ILE A 203 7.12 9.68 -8.51
C ILE A 203 6.37 10.98 -8.83
N LEU A 204 5.56 11.00 -9.90
CA LEU A 204 4.75 12.17 -10.25
C LEU A 204 3.76 12.52 -9.14
N LYS A 205 3.07 11.53 -8.56
CA LYS A 205 2.11 11.77 -7.47
C LYS A 205 2.80 12.25 -6.20
N MET A 206 3.96 11.69 -5.88
CA MET A 206 4.79 12.12 -4.75
C MET A 206 5.26 13.58 -4.94
N SER A 207 5.72 13.94 -6.14
CA SER A 207 6.13 15.32 -6.47
C SER A 207 4.96 16.31 -6.36
N GLN A 208 3.80 15.98 -6.95
CA GLN A 208 2.59 16.81 -6.87
C GLN A 208 2.14 17.02 -5.42
N TYR A 209 2.24 15.97 -4.60
CA TYR A 209 1.89 16.07 -3.19
C TYR A 209 2.90 16.90 -2.39
N HIS A 210 4.20 16.70 -2.61
CA HIS A 210 5.24 17.50 -1.97
C HIS A 210 5.07 19.01 -2.28
N GLN A 211 4.69 19.36 -3.52
CA GLN A 211 4.38 20.75 -3.87
C GLN A 211 3.17 21.29 -3.09
N LYS A 212 2.09 20.50 -2.97
CA LYS A 212 0.92 20.90 -2.17
C LYS A 212 1.25 21.08 -0.69
N LEU A 213 2.11 20.23 -0.13
CA LEU A 213 2.62 20.37 1.24
C LEU A 213 3.34 21.70 1.43
N VAL A 214 4.32 22.01 0.59
CA VAL A 214 5.10 23.24 0.71
C VAL A 214 4.18 24.46 0.66
N LEU A 215 3.16 24.43 -0.20
CA LEU A 215 2.14 25.48 -0.26
C LEU A 215 1.35 25.59 1.06
N THR A 216 0.80 24.49 1.59
CA THR A 216 0.07 24.49 2.87
C THR A 216 0.93 25.00 4.03
N GLN A 217 2.21 24.62 4.07
CA GLN A 217 3.17 25.10 5.06
C GLN A 217 3.41 26.61 4.95
N ASN A 218 3.60 27.12 3.74
CA ASN A 218 3.81 28.55 3.52
C ASN A 218 2.58 29.37 3.94
N ILE A 219 1.38 28.90 3.62
CA ILE A 219 0.12 29.53 4.04
C ILE A 219 -0.02 29.52 5.55
N SER A 220 0.26 28.38 6.18
CA SER A 220 0.23 28.20 7.63
C SER A 220 1.19 29.15 8.35
N LEU A 221 2.42 29.27 7.86
CA LEU A 221 3.43 30.18 8.39
C LEU A 221 3.01 31.64 8.21
N ALA A 222 2.50 31.99 7.03
CA ALA A 222 2.03 33.35 6.75
C ALA A 222 0.89 33.75 7.68
N LEU A 223 -0.07 32.85 7.93
CA LEU A 223 -1.17 33.10 8.85
C LEU A 223 -0.70 33.20 10.31
N LYS A 224 0.27 32.38 10.74
CA LYS A 224 0.86 32.48 12.08
C LYS A 224 1.60 33.80 12.28
N ILE A 225 2.45 34.19 11.33
CA ILE A 225 3.16 35.49 11.36
C ILE A 225 2.15 36.63 11.43
N THR A 226 1.09 36.56 10.63
CA THR A 226 0.02 37.57 10.62
C THR A 226 -0.73 37.63 11.95
N ASP A 227 -0.89 36.49 12.63
CA ASP A 227 -1.59 36.43 13.92
C ASP A 227 -0.83 37.16 15.04
N GLU A 228 0.51 37.12 14.97
CA GLU A 228 1.45 37.76 15.90
C GLU A 228 1.67 39.27 15.63
N MET A 229 1.10 39.84 14.56
CA MET A 229 1.22 41.27 14.20
C MET A 229 0.28 42.18 15.01
N GLU A 230 0.67 43.46 15.14
CA GLU A 230 -0.21 44.49 15.72
C GLU A 230 -1.49 44.72 14.88
N LYS A 231 -2.57 45.10 15.56
CA LYS A 231 -3.95 45.16 15.02
C LYS A 231 -4.06 45.91 13.68
N GLU A 232 -3.38 47.05 13.56
CA GLU A 232 -3.46 47.90 12.36
C GLU A 232 -2.73 47.30 11.14
N GLN A 233 -1.70 46.49 11.36
CA GLN A 233 -0.94 45.81 10.30
C GLN A 233 -1.53 44.44 9.95
N LYS A 234 -2.13 43.77 10.94
CA LYS A 234 -2.77 42.46 10.81
C LYS A 234 -3.93 42.46 9.82
N ASP A 235 -4.82 43.46 9.88
CA ASP A 235 -5.98 43.52 8.98
C ASP A 235 -5.55 43.67 7.52
N LYS A 236 -4.54 44.50 7.24
CA LYS A 236 -3.96 44.64 5.89
C LYS A 236 -3.29 43.35 5.40
N ALA A 237 -2.52 42.70 6.26
CA ALA A 237 -1.83 41.45 5.92
C ALA A 237 -2.82 40.30 5.64
N LEU A 238 -3.91 40.18 6.43
CA LEU A 238 -4.99 39.23 6.19
C LEU A 238 -5.70 39.48 4.86
N GLN A 239 -6.01 40.75 4.56
CA GLN A 239 -6.68 41.12 3.30
C GLN A 239 -5.84 40.71 2.08
N LEU A 240 -4.53 40.97 2.14
CA LEU A 240 -3.59 40.59 1.09
C LEU A 240 -3.44 39.06 0.96
N LEU A 241 -3.43 38.33 2.08
CA LEU A 241 -3.38 36.86 2.11
C LEU A 241 -4.62 36.28 1.42
N VAL A 242 -5.82 36.76 1.77
CA VAL A 242 -7.08 36.31 1.16
C VAL A 242 -7.10 36.61 -0.33
N GLU A 243 -6.68 37.81 -0.74
CA GLU A 243 -6.60 38.19 -2.16
C GLU A 243 -5.69 37.24 -2.95
N ARG A 244 -4.46 36.99 -2.44
CA ARG A 244 -3.48 36.11 -3.10
C ARG A 244 -3.96 34.66 -3.19
N LEU A 245 -4.57 34.14 -2.14
CA LEU A 245 -5.11 32.78 -2.12
C LEU A 245 -6.27 32.60 -3.11
N THR A 246 -7.13 33.62 -3.22
CA THR A 246 -8.30 33.58 -4.12
C THR A 246 -7.87 33.68 -5.59
N LEU A 247 -6.81 34.44 -5.89
CA LEU A 247 -6.23 34.53 -7.23
C LEU A 247 -5.60 33.20 -7.69
N ASP A 248 -4.91 32.48 -6.81
CA ASP A 248 -4.30 31.19 -7.16
C ASP A 248 -5.36 30.09 -7.42
N ILE A 249 -6.45 30.04 -6.64
CA ILE A 249 -7.54 29.05 -6.85
C ILE A 249 -8.16 29.18 -8.25
N ASN A 250 -8.37 30.41 -8.72
CA ASN A 250 -8.94 30.66 -10.05
C ASN A 250 -8.00 30.23 -11.19
N LYS A 251 -6.68 30.31 -11.00
CA LYS A 251 -5.69 29.88 -11.99
C LYS A 251 -5.67 28.35 -12.18
N TYR A 252 -5.87 27.59 -11.11
CA TYR A 252 -5.94 26.12 -11.18
C TYR A 252 -7.26 25.58 -11.73
N LEU A 253 -8.35 26.36 -11.66
CA LEU A 253 -9.63 26.01 -12.29
C LEU A 253 -9.59 26.21 -13.82
N SER A 254 -8.94 27.28 -14.31
CA SER A 254 -8.83 27.57 -15.75
C SER A 254 -7.89 26.64 -16.52
N ASP A 255 -6.89 26.07 -15.85
CA ASP A 255 -5.95 25.11 -16.48
C ASP A 255 -6.48 23.66 -16.52
N SER A 256 -7.62 23.38 -15.88
CA SER A 256 -8.26 22.05 -15.88
C SER A 256 -9.14 21.77 -17.09
N GLU A 257 -9.34 22.77 -17.97
CA GLU A 257 -10.13 22.67 -19.21
C GLU A 257 -9.31 22.40 -20.49
N LYS A 258 -8.04 21.99 -20.38
CA LYS A 258 -7.19 21.59 -21.52
C LYS A 258 -6.53 20.23 -21.30
#